data_AF-A0A7S0CW42-F1
#
_entry.id   AF-A0A7S0CW42-F1
#
_cell.length_a   1.000
_cell.length_b   1.000
_cell.length_c   1.000
_cell.angle_alpha   90.00
_cell.angle_beta   90.00
_cell.angle_gamma   90.00
#
_symmetry.space_group_name_H-M   'P 1'
#
loop_
_entity.id
_entity.type
_entity.pdbx_description
1 polymer ?
#
loop_
_entity_poly.entity_id
_entity_poly.type
_entity_poly.pdbx_seq_one_letter_code
_entity_poly.pdbx_strand_id
1 'polypeptide(L)'
;MTTLPVTEFALGASALKSSHNLSRTQISITSKHAPREPVNGDLIQINSLDQFHESFKILIKEFKFPSAACGAFSVANSIILHSLLTKHPMNKFGVLTKGELESITQSLRTEKLVIDEVRKIMSFVHDTRQEYLKKHESKFPENEKDRYQRDWVANYEISDYLIKNAKDDAKEEKGEKKACYMCNKPRVHFLRYNQWPERDGAKHEEKERLIEEKPFGGIKTGDKATVSLEEEAARFIVESFTPKRKLYRPEEWSERYLRSARMEFKEDEVEARLFQIFVLDVNGHFTCGFSCLLSKDPQKPPVPTLVTINTTSASYLDNSCVAAAFDLSFRPPPKQRLVRVANTLPSSPKTP
;
A
#
# COMPACT_ATOMS: atom_id res chain seq x y z
N MET A 1 14.07 -32.27 21.98
CA MET A 1 12.98 -31.44 21.39
C MET A 1 12.32 -32.28 20.32
N THR A 2 11.01 -32.50 20.41
CA THR A 2 10.29 -33.40 19.51
C THR A 2 9.84 -32.62 18.27
N THR A 3 10.42 -32.89 17.11
CA THR A 3 9.98 -32.31 15.84
C THR A 3 8.62 -32.89 15.46
N LEU A 4 7.58 -32.06 15.41
CA LEU A 4 6.29 -32.45 14.87
C LEU A 4 6.43 -32.77 13.37
N PRO A 5 5.73 -33.79 12.84
CA PRO A 5 5.79 -34.12 11.43
C PRO A 5 5.15 -33.02 10.59
N VAL A 6 5.90 -32.51 9.60
CA VAL A 6 5.36 -31.62 8.57
C VAL A 6 4.59 -32.47 7.57
N THR A 7 3.29 -32.64 7.78
CA THR A 7 2.40 -33.27 6.81
C THR A 7 2.23 -32.38 5.58
N GLU A 8 2.43 -32.94 4.38
CA GLU A 8 2.15 -32.25 3.13
C GLU A 8 0.64 -32.01 2.97
N PHE A 9 0.17 -30.83 3.36
CA PHE A 9 -1.18 -30.37 3.07
C PHE A 9 -1.30 -29.97 1.59
N ALA A 10 -1.41 -30.96 0.72
CA ALA A 10 -1.70 -30.81 -0.70
C ALA A 10 -3.20 -30.45 -0.97
N LEU A 11 -3.73 -29.48 -0.21
CA LEU A 11 -5.05 -28.86 -0.42
C LEU A 11 -4.85 -27.41 -0.82
N GLY A 12 -4.20 -27.21 -1.97
CA GLY A 12 -3.76 -25.90 -2.44
C GLY A 12 -4.91 -24.89 -2.49
N ALA A 13 -4.77 -23.80 -1.72
CA ALA A 13 -5.80 -22.80 -1.55
C ALA A 13 -6.37 -22.30 -2.88
N SER A 14 -7.71 -22.24 -2.95
CA SER A 14 -8.44 -21.87 -4.16
C SER A 14 -8.13 -20.42 -4.57
N ALA A 15 -7.11 -20.25 -5.40
CA ALA A 15 -6.73 -18.97 -5.96
C ALA A 15 -7.89 -18.39 -6.77
N LEU A 16 -8.33 -17.20 -6.39
CA LEU A 16 -9.48 -16.54 -6.99
C LEU A 16 -9.17 -16.16 -8.44
N LYS A 17 -9.81 -16.86 -9.39
CA LYS A 17 -9.48 -16.77 -10.83
C LYS A 17 -9.99 -15.50 -11.52
N SER A 18 -10.81 -14.69 -10.85
CA SER A 18 -11.29 -13.42 -11.41
C SER A 18 -10.20 -12.35 -11.46
N SER A 19 -10.25 -11.56 -12.53
CA SER A 19 -9.55 -10.29 -12.67
C SER A 19 -10.51 -9.26 -13.23
N HIS A 20 -10.31 -8.00 -12.86
CA HIS A 20 -11.12 -6.87 -13.28
C HIS A 20 -10.22 -5.81 -13.91
N ASN A 21 -10.72 -5.06 -14.89
CA ASN A 21 -9.99 -3.99 -15.57
C ASN A 21 -10.91 -2.79 -15.72
N LEU A 22 -10.37 -1.58 -15.49
CA LEU A 22 -11.11 -0.32 -15.58
C LEU A 22 -10.15 0.78 -16.03
N SER A 23 -10.57 1.67 -16.94
CA SER A 23 -9.73 2.82 -17.30
C SER A 23 -9.72 3.83 -16.16
N ARG A 24 -8.55 4.37 -15.78
CA ARG A 24 -8.44 5.42 -14.76
C ARG A 24 -9.38 6.58 -15.06
N THR A 25 -9.56 6.95 -16.33
CA THR A 25 -10.40 8.09 -16.75
C THR A 25 -11.90 7.91 -16.44
N GLN A 26 -12.36 6.71 -16.10
CA GLN A 26 -13.77 6.43 -15.79
C GLN A 26 -14.15 6.75 -14.33
N ILE A 27 -13.18 7.16 -13.48
CA ILE A 27 -13.41 7.48 -12.06
C ILE A 27 -13.12 8.96 -11.80
N SER A 28 -14.08 9.67 -11.22
CA SER A 28 -13.85 10.99 -10.63
C SER A 28 -13.42 10.87 -9.17
N ILE A 29 -12.39 11.62 -8.77
CA ILE A 29 -12.07 11.81 -7.35
C ILE A 29 -12.57 13.21 -6.97
N THR A 30 -13.62 13.28 -6.16
CA THR A 30 -14.27 14.53 -5.75
C THR A 30 -13.51 15.30 -4.65
N SER A 31 -12.19 15.13 -4.56
CA SER A 31 -11.33 15.76 -3.57
C SER A 31 -10.53 16.91 -4.18
N LYS A 32 -10.41 18.04 -3.45
CA LYS A 32 -9.55 19.16 -3.88
C LYS A 32 -8.06 18.82 -3.99
N HIS A 33 -7.65 17.67 -3.44
CA HIS A 33 -6.28 17.15 -3.46
C HIS A 33 -5.97 16.27 -4.68
N ALA A 34 -6.99 15.94 -5.48
CA ALA A 34 -6.85 15.24 -6.75
C ALA A 34 -6.02 16.06 -7.76
N PRO A 35 -5.34 15.43 -8.74
CA PRO A 35 -4.65 16.15 -9.79
C PRO A 35 -5.66 16.91 -10.68
N ARG A 36 -5.33 18.16 -11.04
CA ARG A 36 -6.16 19.00 -11.93
C ARG A 36 -6.35 18.40 -13.33
N GLU A 37 -5.35 17.64 -13.78
CA GLU A 37 -5.34 16.89 -15.03
C GLU A 37 -5.09 15.41 -14.64
N PRO A 38 -6.12 14.53 -14.66
CA PRO A 38 -5.94 13.11 -14.39
C PRO A 38 -4.98 12.48 -15.39
N VAL A 39 -4.16 11.53 -14.95
CA VAL A 39 -3.25 10.81 -15.84
C VAL A 39 -3.99 9.64 -16.49
N ASN A 40 -3.86 9.49 -17.81
CA ASN A 40 -4.42 8.37 -18.55
C ASN A 40 -3.66 7.08 -18.23
N GLY A 41 -4.39 5.97 -18.05
CA GLY A 41 -3.83 4.66 -17.79
C GLY A 41 -4.86 3.68 -17.23
N ASP A 42 -4.39 2.50 -16.83
CA ASP A 42 -5.22 1.36 -16.44
C ASP A 42 -5.26 1.15 -14.91
N LEU A 43 -6.41 0.68 -14.44
CA LEU A 43 -6.56 0.06 -13.13
C LEU A 43 -6.90 -1.42 -13.35
N ILE A 44 -6.11 -2.31 -12.76
CA ILE A 44 -6.25 -3.77 -12.90
C ILE A 44 -6.38 -4.37 -11.51
N GLN A 45 -7.45 -5.13 -11.25
CA GLN A 45 -7.54 -5.94 -10.03
C GLN A 45 -7.24 -7.39 -10.38
N ILE A 46 -6.34 -7.98 -9.61
CA ILE A 46 -5.98 -9.39 -9.67
C ILE A 46 -6.31 -10.00 -8.32
N ASN A 47 -7.12 -11.06 -8.29
CA ASN A 47 -7.43 -11.71 -7.02
C ASN A 47 -6.36 -12.77 -6.71
N SER A 48 -5.89 -12.77 -5.46
CA SER A 48 -4.82 -13.63 -4.96
C SER A 48 -5.42 -14.90 -4.32
N LEU A 49 -5.14 -15.14 -3.03
CA LEU A 49 -5.77 -16.20 -2.26
C LEU A 49 -7.06 -15.68 -1.61
N ASP A 50 -8.06 -16.55 -1.48
CA ASP A 50 -9.27 -16.25 -0.71
C ASP A 50 -8.93 -16.22 0.79
N GLN A 51 -9.15 -15.07 1.43
CA GLN A 51 -8.91 -14.90 2.88
C GLN A 51 -9.80 -15.79 3.75
N PHE A 52 -10.92 -16.30 3.21
CA PHE A 52 -11.87 -17.16 3.91
C PHE A 52 -11.59 -18.66 3.73
N HIS A 53 -10.52 -19.02 2.99
CA HIS A 53 -10.14 -20.42 2.74
C HIS A 53 -9.80 -21.17 4.04
N GLU A 54 -10.06 -22.48 4.06
CA GLU A 54 -10.00 -23.33 5.27
C GLU A 54 -8.62 -23.30 5.95
N SER A 55 -7.53 -23.28 5.19
CA SER A 55 -6.16 -23.24 5.71
C SER A 55 -5.85 -22.00 6.56
N PHE A 56 -6.54 -20.87 6.34
CA PHE A 56 -6.40 -19.68 7.17
C PHE A 56 -7.25 -19.72 8.45
N LYS A 57 -8.31 -20.53 8.52
CA LYS A 57 -9.15 -20.64 9.72
C LYS A 57 -8.39 -21.19 10.93
N ILE A 58 -7.34 -21.98 10.68
CA ILE A 58 -6.40 -22.41 11.73
C ILE A 58 -5.70 -21.19 12.34
N LEU A 59 -5.11 -20.30 11.53
CA LEU A 59 -4.43 -19.09 12.01
C LEU A 59 -5.40 -18.12 12.69
N ILE A 60 -6.59 -17.91 12.11
CA ILE A 60 -7.65 -17.07 12.67
C ILE A 60 -8.05 -17.56 14.06
N LYS A 61 -8.13 -18.88 14.27
CA LYS A 61 -8.38 -19.48 15.59
C LYS A 61 -7.16 -19.39 16.53
N GLU A 62 -5.94 -19.62 16.02
CA GLU A 62 -4.67 -19.57 16.74
C GLU A 62 -4.45 -18.20 17.38
N PHE A 63 -4.63 -17.12 16.60
CA PHE A 63 -4.38 -15.73 17.02
C PHE A 63 -5.64 -14.96 17.43
N LYS A 64 -6.79 -15.64 17.60
CA LYS A 64 -8.10 -15.02 17.88
C LYS A 64 -8.47 -13.87 16.92
N PHE A 65 -8.10 -13.98 15.65
CA PHE A 65 -8.22 -12.90 14.67
C PHE A 65 -9.67 -12.67 14.22
N PRO A 66 -10.04 -11.48 13.69
CA PRO A 66 -11.24 -11.33 12.86
C PRO A 66 -11.26 -12.31 11.68
N SER A 67 -12.45 -12.81 11.33
CA SER A 67 -12.63 -13.74 10.20
C SER A 67 -12.34 -13.11 8.83
N ALA A 68 -12.50 -11.79 8.69
CA ALA A 68 -12.10 -11.02 7.53
C ALA A 68 -10.69 -10.46 7.72
N ALA A 69 -9.67 -11.31 7.56
CA ALA A 69 -8.27 -11.00 7.85
C ALA A 69 -7.57 -10.04 6.84
N CYS A 70 -8.32 -9.28 6.07
CA CYS A 70 -7.89 -8.55 4.87
C CYS A 70 -6.69 -7.62 5.07
N GLY A 71 -6.58 -6.99 6.24
CA GLY A 71 -5.43 -6.15 6.60
C GLY A 71 -4.12 -6.95 6.67
N ALA A 72 -4.14 -8.13 7.28
CA ALA A 72 -2.97 -9.01 7.35
C ALA A 72 -2.56 -9.52 5.97
N PHE A 73 -3.52 -9.90 5.12
CA PHE A 73 -3.23 -10.28 3.74
C PHE A 73 -2.67 -9.13 2.90
N SER A 74 -3.19 -7.92 3.07
CA SER A 74 -2.72 -6.75 2.30
C SER A 74 -1.29 -6.37 2.66
N VAL A 75 -0.94 -6.43 3.94
CA VAL A 75 0.44 -6.23 4.41
C VAL A 75 1.36 -7.36 3.94
N ALA A 76 0.93 -8.63 4.05
CA ALA A 76 1.68 -9.78 3.53
C ALA A 76 1.98 -9.64 2.02
N ASN A 77 0.96 -9.32 1.23
CA ASN A 77 1.09 -9.07 -0.20
C ASN A 77 2.04 -7.90 -0.50
N SER A 78 2.02 -6.81 0.29
CA SER A 78 2.95 -5.69 0.09
C SER A 78 4.42 -6.05 0.37
N ILE A 79 4.67 -6.91 1.36
CA ILE A 79 6.01 -7.38 1.73
C ILE A 79 6.54 -8.38 0.69
N ILE A 80 5.67 -9.28 0.21
CA ILE A 80 5.99 -10.21 -0.88
C ILE A 80 6.27 -9.42 -2.17
N LEU A 81 5.46 -8.42 -2.52
CA LEU A 81 5.70 -7.52 -3.65
C LEU A 81 7.03 -6.76 -3.53
N HIS A 82 7.35 -6.19 -2.35
CA HIS A 82 8.63 -5.51 -2.12
C HIS A 82 9.81 -6.47 -2.36
N SER A 83 9.72 -7.70 -1.83
CA SER A 83 10.72 -8.75 -2.02
C SER A 83 10.90 -9.16 -3.48
N LEU A 84 9.80 -9.35 -4.23
CA LEU A 84 9.80 -9.75 -5.64
C LEU A 84 10.32 -8.62 -6.55
N LEU A 85 9.74 -7.43 -6.46
CA LEU A 85 10.05 -6.29 -7.33
C LEU A 85 11.48 -5.79 -7.12
N THR A 86 11.99 -5.83 -5.89
CA THR A 86 13.39 -5.46 -5.60
C THR A 86 14.41 -6.44 -6.20
N LYS A 87 14.08 -7.73 -6.25
CA LYS A 87 14.93 -8.77 -6.86
C LYS A 87 14.80 -8.82 -8.39
N HIS A 88 13.85 -8.08 -8.96
CA HIS A 88 13.54 -8.14 -10.39
C HIS A 88 14.61 -7.42 -11.23
N PRO A 89 15.24 -8.07 -12.24
CA PRO A 89 16.34 -7.46 -12.99
C PRO A 89 15.92 -6.22 -13.80
N MET A 90 14.64 -6.09 -14.15
CA MET A 90 14.08 -4.95 -14.89
C MET A 90 13.62 -3.78 -14.00
N ASN A 91 13.89 -3.80 -12.69
CA ASN A 91 13.44 -2.79 -11.72
C ASN A 91 13.91 -1.33 -12.00
N LYS A 92 14.83 -1.11 -12.95
CA LYS A 92 15.40 0.23 -13.25
C LYS A 92 14.37 1.29 -13.70
N PHE A 93 13.23 0.89 -14.28
CA PHE A 93 12.28 1.83 -14.88
C PHE A 93 10.80 1.59 -14.50
N GLY A 94 10.52 0.68 -13.55
CA GLY A 94 9.13 0.32 -13.19
C GLY A 94 8.32 -0.36 -14.30
N VAL A 95 8.96 -0.72 -15.42
CA VAL A 95 8.32 -1.38 -16.57
C VAL A 95 8.14 -2.87 -16.28
N LEU A 96 6.98 -3.42 -16.65
CA LEU A 96 6.69 -4.85 -16.65
C LEU A 96 6.04 -5.26 -17.98
N THR A 97 6.38 -6.44 -18.48
CA THR A 97 5.61 -7.16 -19.50
C THR A 97 4.42 -7.90 -18.86
N LYS A 98 3.48 -8.36 -19.68
CA LYS A 98 2.39 -9.25 -19.22
C LYS A 98 2.91 -10.48 -18.46
N GLY A 99 3.95 -11.15 -18.99
CA GLY A 99 4.48 -12.40 -18.42
C GLY A 99 5.12 -12.21 -17.04
N GLU A 100 5.81 -11.09 -16.82
CA GLU A 100 6.38 -10.75 -15.52
C GLU A 100 5.27 -10.44 -14.49
N LEU A 101 4.22 -9.74 -14.91
CA LEU A 101 3.02 -9.52 -14.08
C LEU A 101 2.28 -10.83 -13.74
N GLU A 102 2.20 -11.77 -14.68
CA GLU A 102 1.64 -13.11 -14.45
C GLU A 102 2.51 -13.94 -13.48
N SER A 103 3.84 -13.81 -13.55
CA SER A 103 4.78 -14.45 -12.61
C SER A 103 4.69 -13.89 -11.18
N ILE A 104 4.61 -12.56 -11.04
CA ILE A 104 4.36 -11.88 -9.76
C ILE A 104 2.99 -12.32 -9.19
N THR A 105 1.96 -12.38 -10.03
CA THR A 105 0.63 -12.87 -9.65
C THR A 105 0.65 -14.30 -9.16
N GLN A 106 1.38 -15.20 -9.82
CA GLN A 106 1.50 -16.59 -9.40
C GLN A 106 2.27 -16.74 -8.08
N SER A 107 3.27 -15.88 -7.85
CA SER A 107 3.98 -15.81 -6.57
C SER A 107 3.04 -15.40 -5.43
N LEU A 108 2.17 -14.41 -5.64
CA LEU A 108 1.14 -13.99 -4.68
C LEU A 108 -0.02 -14.99 -4.50
N ARG A 109 -0.07 -16.05 -5.33
CA ARG A 109 -0.97 -17.20 -5.20
C ARG A 109 -0.26 -18.44 -4.62
N THR A 110 1.00 -18.30 -4.18
CA THR A 110 1.75 -19.39 -3.55
C THR A 110 1.38 -19.46 -2.07
N GLU A 111 0.47 -20.37 -1.71
CA GLU A 111 -0.13 -20.48 -0.37
C GLU A 111 0.87 -20.41 0.78
N LYS A 112 1.94 -21.21 0.75
CA LYS A 112 2.98 -21.21 1.80
C LYS A 112 3.59 -19.82 2.02
N LEU A 113 3.91 -19.12 0.93
CA LEU A 113 4.55 -17.80 0.99
C LEU A 113 3.64 -16.75 1.64
N VAL A 114 2.32 -16.83 1.38
CA VAL A 114 1.33 -15.92 1.97
C VAL A 114 1.03 -16.32 3.41
N ILE A 115 0.86 -17.62 3.72
CA ILE A 115 0.65 -18.13 5.08
C ILE A 115 1.79 -17.73 6.02
N ASP A 116 3.05 -17.86 5.58
CA ASP A 116 4.21 -17.57 6.41
C ASP A 116 4.30 -16.07 6.80
N GLU A 117 3.89 -15.15 5.92
CA GLU A 117 3.80 -13.71 6.26
C GLU A 117 2.53 -13.35 7.04
N VAL A 118 1.35 -13.88 6.66
CA VAL A 118 0.07 -13.66 7.36
C VAL A 118 0.17 -14.11 8.82
N ARG A 119 0.82 -15.24 9.10
CA ARG A 119 1.08 -15.74 10.47
C ARG A 119 1.85 -14.72 11.32
N LYS A 120 2.89 -14.07 10.78
CA LYS A 120 3.69 -13.06 11.51
C LYS A 120 2.85 -11.84 11.86
N ILE A 121 1.99 -11.40 10.96
CA ILE A 121 1.13 -10.22 11.13
C ILE A 121 0.01 -10.51 12.13
N MET A 122 -0.63 -11.68 12.03
CA MET A 122 -1.63 -12.13 13.00
C MET A 122 -1.04 -12.27 14.41
N SER A 123 0.16 -12.86 14.56
CA SER A 123 0.87 -12.93 15.84
C SER A 123 1.14 -11.54 16.41
N PHE A 124 1.74 -10.63 15.63
CA PHE A 124 2.04 -9.29 16.11
C PHE A 124 0.80 -8.56 16.65
N VAL A 125 -0.31 -8.58 15.89
CA VAL A 125 -1.57 -7.93 16.29
C VAL A 125 -2.14 -8.59 17.55
N HIS A 126 -2.11 -9.92 17.63
CA HIS A 126 -2.50 -10.65 18.83
C HIS A 126 -1.67 -10.22 20.05
N ASP A 127 -0.35 -10.23 19.91
CA ASP A 127 0.61 -9.90 20.97
C ASP A 127 0.43 -8.45 21.45
N THR A 128 0.25 -7.47 20.54
CA THR A 128 -0.02 -6.08 20.91
C THR A 128 -1.36 -5.90 21.61
N ARG A 129 -2.41 -6.58 21.14
CA ARG A 129 -3.74 -6.57 21.79
C ARG A 129 -3.70 -7.22 23.17
N GLN A 130 -2.95 -8.32 23.34
CA GLN A 130 -2.74 -8.95 24.66
C GLN A 130 -1.96 -8.02 25.61
N GLU A 131 -0.96 -7.31 25.10
CA GLU A 131 -0.21 -6.33 25.91
C GLU A 131 -1.08 -5.14 26.34
N TYR A 132 -1.96 -4.62 25.47
CA TYR A 132 -2.88 -3.55 25.85
C TYR A 132 -3.94 -4.02 26.86
N LEU A 133 -4.56 -5.21 26.66
CA LEU A 133 -5.46 -5.81 27.64
C LEU A 133 -4.81 -5.93 29.03
N LYS A 134 -3.57 -6.43 29.09
CA LYS A 134 -2.82 -6.59 30.34
C LYS A 134 -2.49 -5.26 31.02
N LYS A 135 -2.20 -4.20 30.25
CA LYS A 135 -1.96 -2.85 30.78
C LYS A 135 -3.24 -2.15 31.24
N HIS A 136 -4.40 -2.60 30.77
CA HIS A 136 -5.68 -1.92 30.92
C HIS A 136 -6.81 -2.82 31.40
N GLU A 137 -6.51 -3.84 32.22
CA GLU A 137 -7.51 -4.84 32.62
C GLU A 137 -8.78 -4.23 33.23
N SER A 138 -8.66 -3.16 34.01
CA SER A 138 -9.81 -2.42 34.58
C SER A 138 -10.68 -1.68 33.54
N LYS A 139 -10.22 -1.50 32.29
CA LYS A 139 -11.01 -0.98 31.16
C LYS A 139 -11.81 -2.09 30.43
N PHE A 140 -11.55 -3.38 30.69
CA PHE A 140 -12.11 -4.50 29.90
C PHE A 140 -12.78 -5.57 30.78
N PRO A 141 -14.12 -5.61 30.83
CA PRO A 141 -14.85 -6.75 31.40
C PRO A 141 -14.47 -8.07 30.71
N GLU A 142 -14.51 -9.19 31.44
CA GLU A 142 -13.99 -10.49 30.95
C GLU A 142 -14.65 -10.95 29.63
N ASN A 143 -15.95 -10.70 29.47
CA ASN A 143 -16.70 -11.01 28.25
C ASN A 143 -16.38 -10.08 27.06
N GLU A 144 -15.68 -8.96 27.28
CA GLU A 144 -15.24 -8.05 26.22
C GLU A 144 -13.80 -8.34 25.76
N LYS A 145 -12.96 -8.93 26.61
CA LYS A 145 -11.56 -9.28 26.27
C LYS A 145 -11.45 -10.15 25.01
N ASP A 146 -12.29 -11.19 24.89
CA ASP A 146 -12.29 -12.09 23.72
C ASP A 146 -12.97 -11.47 22.48
N ARG A 147 -13.83 -10.47 22.67
CA ARG A 147 -14.43 -9.68 21.57
C ARG A 147 -13.39 -8.73 20.97
N TYR A 148 -12.77 -7.89 21.80
CA TYR A 148 -11.72 -6.94 21.40
C TYR A 148 -10.54 -7.65 20.69
N GLN A 149 -10.18 -8.86 21.10
CA GLN A 149 -9.20 -9.69 20.38
C GLN A 149 -9.60 -10.00 18.93
N ARG A 150 -10.91 -10.23 18.68
CA ARG A 150 -11.50 -10.59 17.38
C ARG A 150 -12.09 -9.42 16.58
N ASP A 151 -12.15 -8.22 17.16
CA ASP A 151 -12.63 -7.02 16.47
C ASP A 151 -11.72 -6.73 15.25
N TRP A 152 -12.22 -5.96 14.28
CA TRP A 152 -11.50 -5.73 13.02
C TRP A 152 -10.12 -5.11 13.22
N VAL A 153 -9.19 -5.36 12.30
CA VAL A 153 -7.83 -4.78 12.37
C VAL A 153 -7.91 -3.30 12.04
N ALA A 154 -7.50 -2.45 12.98
CA ALA A 154 -7.53 -1.00 12.85
C ALA A 154 -6.33 -0.47 12.05
N ASN A 155 -6.48 0.73 11.48
CA ASN A 155 -5.43 1.37 10.70
C ASN A 155 -4.13 1.58 11.51
N TYR A 156 -4.21 1.85 12.81
CA TYR A 156 -3.00 2.01 13.63
C TYR A 156 -2.21 0.70 13.78
N GLU A 157 -2.86 -0.47 13.79
CA GLU A 157 -2.21 -1.78 13.93
C GLU A 157 -1.46 -2.18 12.65
N ILE A 158 -2.09 -1.93 11.49
CA ILE A 158 -1.46 -2.05 10.17
C ILE A 158 -0.23 -1.13 10.08
N SER A 159 -0.38 0.11 10.55
CA SER A 159 0.71 1.08 10.60
C SER A 159 1.85 0.61 11.52
N ASP A 160 1.56 0.14 12.74
CA ASP A 160 2.57 -0.29 13.70
C ASP A 160 3.32 -1.57 13.25
N TYR A 161 2.67 -2.48 12.51
CA TYR A 161 3.39 -3.59 11.87
C TYR A 161 4.34 -3.09 10.77
N LEU A 162 3.89 -2.16 9.92
CA LEU A 162 4.74 -1.58 8.87
C LEU A 162 5.91 -0.76 9.46
N ILE A 163 5.71 -0.09 10.61
CA ILE A 163 6.80 0.50 11.41
C ILE A 163 7.79 -0.58 11.87
N LYS A 164 7.30 -1.73 12.37
CA LYS A 164 8.16 -2.83 12.82
C LYS A 164 8.98 -3.39 11.65
N ASN A 165 8.34 -3.73 10.53
CA ASN A 165 9.01 -4.26 9.36
C ASN A 165 10.08 -3.29 8.82
N ALA A 166 9.75 -2.01 8.60
CA ALA A 166 10.73 -1.03 8.14
C ALA A 166 11.91 -0.81 9.12
N LYS A 167 11.71 -1.03 10.43
CA LYS A 167 12.80 -1.02 11.43
C LYS A 167 13.66 -2.27 11.40
N ASP A 168 13.12 -3.41 10.98
CA ASP A 168 13.85 -4.68 10.93
C ASP A 168 14.70 -4.76 9.66
N ASP A 169 14.14 -4.42 8.49
CA ASP A 169 14.88 -4.22 7.22
C ASP A 169 16.10 -3.28 7.43
N ALA A 170 15.88 -2.14 8.11
CA ALA A 170 16.93 -1.15 8.40
C ALA A 170 17.95 -1.56 9.49
N LYS A 171 17.80 -2.74 10.12
CA LYS A 171 18.84 -3.37 10.95
C LYS A 171 19.71 -4.31 10.12
N GLU A 172 19.11 -5.10 9.24
CA GLU A 172 19.86 -6.01 8.34
C GLU A 172 20.86 -5.22 7.48
N GLU A 173 20.45 -4.05 6.98
CA GLU A 173 21.32 -3.08 6.29
C GLU A 173 22.54 -2.63 7.08
N LYS A 174 22.53 -2.69 8.42
CA LYS A 174 23.65 -2.25 9.27
C LYS A 174 24.64 -3.38 9.59
N GLY A 175 24.28 -4.63 9.31
CA GLY A 175 25.18 -5.78 9.42
C GLY A 175 26.15 -5.88 8.23
N GLU A 176 25.71 -5.50 7.03
CA GLU A 176 26.54 -5.48 5.82
C GLU A 176 26.97 -4.07 5.42
N LYS A 177 28.25 -3.87 5.06
CA LYS A 177 28.74 -2.58 4.52
C LYS A 177 28.29 -2.34 3.06
N LYS A 178 26.99 -2.26 2.80
CA LYS A 178 26.41 -1.90 1.50
C LYS A 178 25.63 -0.59 1.60
N ALA A 179 25.55 0.16 0.50
CA ALA A 179 24.96 1.49 0.50
C ALA A 179 23.45 1.47 0.82
N CYS A 180 22.98 2.54 1.48
CA CYS A 180 21.61 2.75 1.95
C CYS A 180 20.55 2.23 0.95
N TYR A 181 19.91 1.11 1.31
CA TYR A 181 18.98 0.38 0.47
C TYR A 181 17.69 1.19 0.23
N MET A 182 17.32 1.95 1.25
CA MET A 182 16.11 2.78 1.34
C MET A 182 16.01 3.90 0.29
N CYS A 183 17.12 4.26 -0.36
CA CYS A 183 17.10 5.17 -1.51
C CYS A 183 16.54 4.48 -2.76
N ASN A 184 17.05 3.29 -3.12
CA ASN A 184 16.95 2.75 -4.48
C ASN A 184 15.97 1.56 -4.62
N LYS A 185 14.95 1.47 -3.76
CA LYS A 185 14.02 0.33 -3.68
C LYS A 185 12.54 0.74 -3.79
N PRO A 186 11.64 -0.18 -4.19
CA PRO A 186 10.20 0.01 -4.10
C PRO A 186 9.79 0.39 -2.67
N ARG A 187 9.10 1.51 -2.50
CA ARG A 187 8.73 2.01 -1.17
C ARG A 187 7.32 1.52 -0.85
N VAL A 188 7.16 0.89 0.32
CA VAL A 188 5.85 0.50 0.87
C VAL A 188 5.27 1.67 1.64
N HIS A 189 4.07 2.05 1.25
CA HIS A 189 3.27 3.12 1.83
C HIS A 189 1.94 2.55 2.32
N PHE A 190 1.25 3.32 3.16
CA PHE A 190 -0.14 3.03 3.52
C PHE A 190 -0.97 4.24 3.13
N LEU A 191 -1.78 4.09 2.08
CA LEU A 191 -2.79 5.08 1.70
C LEU A 191 -4.13 4.63 2.29
N ARG A 192 -4.77 5.52 3.05
CA ARG A 192 -5.99 5.17 3.76
C ARG A 192 -6.91 6.34 3.94
N TYR A 193 -8.16 6.08 4.30
CA TYR A 193 -9.06 7.15 4.70
C TYR A 193 -8.58 7.79 6.01
N ASN A 194 -8.80 9.09 6.11
CA ASN A 194 -8.66 9.87 7.34
C ASN A 194 -9.83 9.53 8.29
N GLN A 195 -9.53 8.97 9.45
CA GLN A 195 -10.53 8.56 10.44
C GLN A 195 -10.93 9.67 11.42
N TRP A 196 -10.33 10.87 11.34
CA TRP A 196 -10.72 12.00 12.19
C TRP A 196 -12.23 12.37 12.18
N PRO A 197 -13.01 12.15 11.10
CA PRO A 197 -14.47 12.32 11.16
C PRO A 197 -15.21 11.30 12.05
N GLU A 198 -14.61 10.14 12.34
CA GLU A 198 -15.22 9.04 13.11
C GLU A 198 -14.87 9.10 14.62
N ARG A 199 -14.03 10.06 15.02
CA ARG A 199 -13.46 10.23 16.36
C ARG A 199 -14.44 10.21 17.54
N ASP A 200 -15.71 10.56 17.31
CA ASP A 200 -16.74 10.58 18.36
C ASP A 200 -17.15 9.14 18.77
N GLY A 201 -17.04 8.17 17.86
CA GLY A 201 -17.32 6.75 18.11
C GLY A 201 -16.12 5.91 18.52
N ALA A 202 -14.90 6.44 18.33
CA ALA A 202 -13.64 5.72 18.57
C ALA A 202 -13.44 5.33 20.05
N LYS A 203 -12.77 4.20 20.28
CA LYS A 203 -12.55 3.60 21.61
C LYS A 203 -11.09 3.20 21.81
N HIS A 204 -10.73 2.88 23.06
CA HIS A 204 -9.43 2.31 23.46
C HIS A 204 -8.23 3.02 22.77
N GLU A 205 -7.29 2.28 22.19
CA GLU A 205 -6.14 2.80 21.44
C GLU A 205 -6.55 3.71 20.28
N GLU A 206 -7.60 3.39 19.53
CA GLU A 206 -8.01 4.18 18.37
C GLU A 206 -8.31 5.62 18.80
N LYS A 207 -9.05 5.80 19.90
CA LYS A 207 -9.31 7.13 20.49
C LYS A 207 -8.05 7.85 20.95
N GLU A 208 -7.08 7.11 21.49
CA GLU A 208 -5.78 7.65 21.92
C GLU A 208 -4.92 8.06 20.70
N ARG A 209 -5.02 7.34 19.57
CA ARG A 209 -4.19 7.47 18.37
C ARG A 209 -4.75 8.46 17.33
N LEU A 210 -6.07 8.62 17.21
CA LEU A 210 -6.71 9.55 16.26
C LEU A 210 -6.30 11.01 16.46
N ILE A 211 -5.73 11.38 17.61
CA ILE A 211 -5.16 12.71 17.86
C ILE A 211 -4.08 13.06 16.81
N GLU A 212 -3.38 12.06 16.26
CA GLU A 212 -2.40 12.21 15.17
C GLU A 212 -3.04 12.63 13.83
N GLU A 213 -4.33 12.36 13.63
CA GLU A 213 -5.07 12.64 12.39
C GLU A 213 -5.77 14.01 12.41
N LYS A 214 -5.84 14.65 13.58
CA LYS A 214 -6.38 16.01 13.76
C LYS A 214 -5.82 17.06 12.79
N PRO A 215 -4.52 17.07 12.40
CA PRO A 215 -3.99 18.04 11.42
C PRO A 215 -4.45 17.81 9.97
N PHE A 216 -5.11 16.68 9.70
CA PHE A 216 -5.59 16.28 8.36
C PHE A 216 -7.12 16.38 8.25
N GLY A 217 -7.85 16.32 9.37
CA GLY A 217 -9.32 16.44 9.40
C GLY A 217 -9.83 17.86 9.64
N GLY A 218 -11.16 18.00 9.66
CA GLY A 218 -11.88 19.25 9.96
C GLY A 218 -12.64 19.22 11.29
N ILE A 219 -13.70 20.03 11.39
CA ILE A 219 -14.57 20.09 12.58
C ILE A 219 -15.73 19.10 12.49
N LYS A 220 -16.18 18.71 11.28
CA LYS A 220 -17.30 17.77 11.08
C LYS A 220 -16.99 16.35 11.57
N THR A 221 -18.05 15.59 11.81
CA THR A 221 -18.02 14.14 12.10
C THR A 221 -19.05 13.38 11.27
N GLY A 222 -18.86 12.06 11.17
CA GLY A 222 -19.62 11.16 10.31
C GLY A 222 -18.73 10.13 9.61
N ASP A 223 -19.32 9.32 8.73
CA ASP A 223 -18.60 8.31 7.92
C ASP A 223 -17.48 8.96 7.08
N LYS A 224 -16.26 8.43 7.17
CA LYS A 224 -15.07 9.01 6.52
C LYS A 224 -15.11 9.01 4.99
N ALA A 225 -15.86 8.10 4.37
CA ALA A 225 -15.96 8.01 2.92
C ALA A 225 -16.93 9.05 2.32
N THR A 226 -17.97 9.43 3.04
CA THR A 226 -19.11 10.23 2.55
C THR A 226 -19.21 11.63 3.16
N VAL A 227 -18.69 11.86 4.39
CA VAL A 227 -18.80 13.16 5.07
C VAL A 227 -18.29 14.32 4.20
N SER A 228 -19.03 15.44 4.18
CA SER A 228 -18.70 16.64 3.41
C SER A 228 -17.55 17.41 4.05
N LEU A 229 -16.33 16.97 3.80
CA LEU A 229 -15.09 17.60 4.29
C LEU A 229 -15.00 19.08 3.93
N GLU A 230 -14.38 19.83 4.81
CA GLU A 230 -14.07 21.25 4.69
C GLU A 230 -12.95 21.51 3.67
N GLU A 231 -12.75 22.80 3.35
CA GLU A 231 -11.43 23.23 2.93
C GLU A 231 -10.39 22.93 4.04
N GLU A 232 -9.11 22.79 3.68
CA GLU A 232 -8.02 22.28 4.53
C GLU A 232 -8.17 20.87 5.11
N ALA A 233 -9.35 20.23 5.10
CA ALA A 233 -9.46 18.81 5.40
C ALA A 233 -8.97 17.94 4.22
N ALA A 234 -8.51 16.71 4.51
CA ALA A 234 -8.07 15.70 3.56
C ALA A 234 -8.83 14.38 3.78
N ARG A 235 -9.36 13.78 2.71
CA ARG A 235 -10.09 12.49 2.80
C ARG A 235 -9.15 11.30 2.98
N PHE A 236 -7.92 11.42 2.48
CA PHE A 236 -6.90 10.39 2.56
C PHE A 236 -5.67 10.88 3.29
N ILE A 237 -5.00 9.97 3.98
CA ILE A 237 -3.66 10.14 4.55
C ILE A 237 -2.72 9.15 3.86
N VAL A 238 -1.53 9.61 3.50
CA VAL A 238 -0.43 8.75 3.04
C VAL A 238 0.57 8.61 4.17
N GLU A 239 0.79 7.39 4.66
CA GLU A 239 1.87 7.11 5.61
C GLU A 239 3.10 6.56 4.88
N SER A 240 4.28 7.06 5.26
CA SER A 240 5.56 6.51 4.82
C SER A 240 6.41 6.19 6.04
N PHE A 241 6.99 4.99 6.09
CA PHE A 241 7.64 4.43 7.27
C PHE A 241 9.13 4.76 7.39
N THR A 242 9.72 5.30 6.32
CA THR A 242 11.17 5.52 6.14
C THR A 242 11.52 7.01 6.03
N PRO A 243 12.63 7.48 6.66
CA PRO A 243 13.47 6.78 7.66
C PRO A 243 12.81 6.70 9.05
N LYS A 244 11.62 7.28 9.20
CA LYS A 244 10.71 7.14 10.33
C LYS A 244 9.28 7.34 9.82
N ARG A 245 8.27 6.79 10.51
CA ARG A 245 6.87 7.05 10.19
C ARG A 245 6.58 8.55 10.16
N LYS A 246 5.95 8.99 9.07
CA LYS A 246 5.25 10.27 8.98
C LYS A 246 3.97 10.10 8.15
N LEU A 247 2.90 10.74 8.63
CA LEU A 247 1.64 10.97 7.93
C LEU A 247 1.79 12.20 7.03
N TYR A 248 1.19 12.16 5.83
CA TYR A 248 1.20 13.22 4.84
C TYR A 248 -0.18 13.36 4.20
N ARG A 249 -0.49 14.57 3.74
CA ARG A 249 -1.57 14.80 2.78
C ARG A 249 -1.14 14.27 1.40
N PRO A 250 -2.08 13.86 0.52
CA PRO A 250 -1.76 13.36 -0.82
C PRO A 250 -0.82 14.27 -1.63
N GLU A 251 -1.05 15.58 -1.57
CA GLU A 251 -0.27 16.63 -2.21
C GLU A 251 1.13 16.82 -1.59
N GLU A 252 1.24 16.84 -0.26
CA GLU A 252 2.53 16.91 0.45
C GLU A 252 3.41 15.70 0.12
N TRP A 253 2.82 14.51 0.11
CA TRP A 253 3.49 13.27 -0.25
C TRP A 253 3.95 13.31 -1.70
N SER A 254 3.05 13.72 -2.61
CA SER A 254 3.35 13.84 -4.05
C SER A 254 4.54 14.74 -4.31
N GLU A 255 4.56 15.94 -3.71
CA GLU A 255 5.68 16.88 -3.87
C GLU A 255 6.97 16.33 -3.28
N ARG A 256 6.91 15.67 -2.12
CA ARG A 256 8.10 15.06 -1.50
C ARG A 256 8.66 13.94 -2.39
N TYR A 257 7.80 13.06 -2.90
CA TYR A 257 8.20 11.96 -3.78
C TYR A 257 8.84 12.48 -5.08
N LEU A 258 8.20 13.44 -5.75
CA LEU A 258 8.72 14.07 -6.98
C LEU A 258 10.04 14.83 -6.74
N ARG A 259 10.24 15.45 -5.57
CA ARG A 259 11.53 16.06 -5.18
C ARG A 259 12.61 15.02 -4.92
N SER A 260 12.29 13.90 -4.27
CA SER A 260 13.25 12.81 -4.03
C SER A 260 13.73 12.18 -5.33
N ALA A 261 12.81 11.77 -6.22
CA ALA A 261 13.16 11.18 -7.50
C ALA A 261 14.05 12.10 -8.36
N ARG A 262 13.77 13.42 -8.36
CA ARG A 262 14.60 14.44 -9.03
C ARG A 262 16.02 14.61 -8.48
N MET A 263 16.35 14.09 -7.29
CA MET A 263 17.72 14.12 -6.75
C MET A 263 18.43 12.76 -6.84
N GLU A 264 17.67 11.68 -7.06
CA GLU A 264 18.20 10.31 -7.15
C GLU A 264 18.63 9.95 -8.60
N PHE A 265 18.18 10.73 -9.60
CA PHE A 265 18.48 10.54 -11.03
C PHE A 265 18.98 11.84 -11.69
N LYS A 266 19.83 11.74 -12.72
CA LYS A 266 20.19 12.88 -13.59
C LYS A 266 18.99 13.34 -14.42
N GLU A 267 19.03 14.55 -14.99
CA GLU A 267 17.92 15.08 -15.80
C GLU A 267 17.53 14.17 -16.99
N ASP A 268 18.51 13.48 -17.60
CA ASP A 268 18.30 12.50 -18.68
C ASP A 268 17.79 11.11 -18.19
N GLU A 269 17.78 10.86 -16.88
CA GLU A 269 17.40 9.59 -16.24
C GLU A 269 16.06 9.69 -15.47
N VAL A 270 15.37 10.84 -15.52
CA VAL A 270 14.15 11.18 -14.74
C VAL A 270 12.94 10.25 -15.03
N GLU A 271 12.99 9.43 -16.08
CA GLU A 271 11.95 8.44 -16.38
C GLU A 271 11.93 7.23 -15.43
N ALA A 272 12.94 7.06 -14.56
CA ALA A 272 13.07 5.96 -13.60
C ALA A 272 12.03 6.01 -12.44
N ARG A 273 10.75 5.81 -12.77
CA ARG A 273 9.65 5.66 -11.81
C ARG A 273 9.73 4.30 -11.11
N LEU A 274 10.41 4.25 -9.97
CA LEU A 274 10.42 3.08 -9.08
C LEU A 274 8.99 2.63 -8.72
N PHE A 275 8.76 1.32 -8.63
CA PHE A 275 7.47 0.77 -8.18
C PHE A 275 7.08 1.35 -6.82
N GLN A 276 5.94 2.04 -6.73
CA GLN A 276 5.34 2.41 -5.45
C GLN A 276 4.39 1.29 -5.05
N ILE A 277 4.48 0.84 -3.79
CA ILE A 277 3.64 -0.21 -3.23
C ILE A 277 2.78 0.42 -2.14
N PHE A 278 1.48 0.12 -2.13
CA PHE A 278 0.53 0.66 -1.16
C PHE A 278 -0.23 -0.48 -0.50
N VAL A 279 -0.31 -0.48 0.82
CA VAL A 279 -1.50 -0.99 1.50
C VAL A 279 -2.60 0.05 1.34
N LEU A 280 -3.83 -0.39 1.06
CA LEU A 280 -4.98 0.44 0.73
C LEU A 280 -6.17 0.12 1.64
N ASP A 281 -6.60 1.08 2.46
CA ASP A 281 -7.93 1.07 3.09
C ASP A 281 -8.96 1.54 2.05
N VAL A 282 -9.84 0.64 1.62
CA VAL A 282 -10.93 0.92 0.65
C VAL A 282 -12.29 1.12 1.34
N ASN A 283 -12.26 1.63 2.57
CA ASN A 283 -13.37 1.85 3.50
C ASN A 283 -14.03 0.55 3.99
N GLY A 284 -13.44 -0.05 5.03
CA GLY A 284 -13.97 -1.26 5.68
C GLY A 284 -13.50 -2.58 5.08
N HIS A 285 -12.57 -2.52 4.13
CA HIS A 285 -11.79 -3.65 3.63
C HIS A 285 -10.38 -3.15 3.26
N PHE A 286 -9.40 -4.05 3.27
CA PHE A 286 -8.02 -3.74 2.87
C PHE A 286 -7.64 -4.50 1.59
N THR A 287 -6.91 -3.83 0.71
CA THR A 287 -6.27 -4.43 -0.46
C THR A 287 -4.82 -3.95 -0.57
N CYS A 288 -3.99 -4.63 -1.35
CA CYS A 288 -2.66 -4.15 -1.70
C CYS A 288 -2.69 -3.56 -3.13
N GLY A 289 -1.84 -2.58 -3.43
CA GLY A 289 -1.66 -2.04 -4.78
C GLY A 289 -0.19 -1.80 -5.11
N PHE A 290 0.18 -1.86 -6.39
CA PHE A 290 1.48 -1.38 -6.85
C PHE A 290 1.42 -0.74 -8.25
N SER A 291 2.27 0.24 -8.48
CA SER A 291 2.31 1.04 -9.72
C SER A 291 3.39 0.57 -10.68
N CYS A 292 3.06 0.30 -11.94
CA CYS A 292 4.01 -0.06 -12.98
C CYS A 292 3.71 0.62 -14.33
N LEU A 293 4.65 0.53 -15.26
CA LEU A 293 4.43 0.84 -16.68
C LEU A 293 4.26 -0.49 -17.43
N LEU A 294 3.02 -0.84 -17.80
CA LEU A 294 2.71 -2.15 -18.36
C LEU A 294 2.90 -2.17 -19.88
N SER A 295 3.91 -2.88 -20.36
CA SER A 295 4.06 -3.22 -21.79
C SER A 295 3.15 -4.39 -22.14
N LYS A 296 2.03 -4.06 -22.80
CA LYS A 296 1.09 -5.03 -23.39
C LYS A 296 1.51 -5.48 -24.79
N ASP A 297 2.37 -4.71 -25.44
CA ASP A 297 2.84 -4.87 -26.82
C ASP A 297 4.25 -4.24 -26.91
N PRO A 298 5.30 -5.01 -27.30
CA PRO A 298 6.66 -4.49 -27.40
C PRO A 298 6.86 -3.36 -28.43
N GLN A 299 5.93 -3.17 -29.36
CA GLN A 299 5.98 -2.10 -30.38
C GLN A 299 5.28 -0.81 -29.93
N LYS A 300 4.70 -0.77 -28.72
CA LYS A 300 3.93 0.37 -28.20
C LYS A 300 4.52 0.88 -26.88
N PRO A 301 4.40 2.19 -26.57
CA PRO A 301 4.77 2.72 -25.26
C PRO A 301 4.03 1.98 -24.12
N PRO A 302 4.70 1.68 -23.00
CA PRO A 302 4.07 1.00 -21.87
C PRO A 302 3.07 1.93 -21.16
N VAL A 303 1.98 1.36 -20.66
CA VAL A 303 0.84 2.12 -20.13
C VAL A 303 0.96 2.28 -18.61
N PRO A 304 0.83 3.51 -18.05
CA PRO A 304 0.71 3.71 -16.60
C PRO A 304 -0.41 2.83 -16.02
N THR A 305 -0.06 1.96 -15.08
CA THR A 305 -0.96 0.93 -14.57
C THR A 305 -0.84 0.83 -13.06
N LEU A 306 -1.97 0.89 -12.33
CA LEU A 306 -2.02 0.44 -10.93
C LEU A 306 -2.63 -0.96 -10.91
N VAL A 307 -1.88 -1.92 -10.37
CA VAL A 307 -2.36 -3.28 -10.13
C VAL A 307 -2.75 -3.39 -8.66
N THR A 308 -4.01 -3.73 -8.38
CA THR A 308 -4.49 -4.08 -7.02
C THR A 308 -4.59 -5.59 -6.84
N ILE A 309 -4.23 -6.05 -5.64
CA ILE A 309 -4.17 -7.45 -5.24
C ILE A 309 -5.18 -7.69 -4.13
N ASN A 310 -6.36 -8.18 -4.50
CA ASN A 310 -7.46 -8.43 -3.57
C ASN A 310 -7.47 -9.88 -3.06
N THR A 311 -8.18 -10.15 -1.96
CA THR A 311 -8.40 -11.47 -1.35
C THR A 311 -9.86 -11.88 -1.26
N THR A 312 -10.76 -11.15 -1.93
CA THR A 312 -12.19 -11.48 -2.06
C THR A 312 -12.61 -11.49 -3.53
N SER A 313 -13.82 -12.00 -3.80
CA SER A 313 -14.42 -11.99 -5.14
C SER A 313 -14.94 -10.61 -5.58
N ALA A 314 -15.04 -9.64 -4.67
CA ALA A 314 -15.51 -8.29 -4.96
C ALA A 314 -14.50 -7.47 -5.79
N SER A 315 -14.99 -6.50 -6.56
CA SER A 315 -14.17 -5.48 -7.22
C SER A 315 -14.14 -4.22 -6.37
N TYR A 316 -12.97 -3.59 -6.26
CA TYR A 316 -12.77 -2.29 -5.60
C TYR A 316 -12.14 -1.25 -6.54
N LEU A 317 -12.12 -1.49 -7.85
CA LEU A 317 -11.45 -0.61 -8.82
C LEU A 317 -12.06 0.80 -8.92
N ASP A 318 -13.36 0.91 -8.68
CA ASP A 318 -14.13 2.15 -8.60
C ASP A 318 -13.92 2.93 -7.30
N ASN A 319 -13.24 2.34 -6.30
CA ASN A 319 -13.00 2.96 -5.01
C ASN A 319 -12.06 4.18 -5.15
N SER A 320 -12.43 5.30 -4.52
CA SER A 320 -11.68 6.55 -4.61
C SER A 320 -10.27 6.48 -4.00
N CYS A 321 -10.00 5.53 -3.08
CA CYS A 321 -8.65 5.26 -2.58
C CYS A 321 -7.75 4.61 -3.64
N VAL A 322 -8.29 3.68 -4.46
CA VAL A 322 -7.56 3.04 -5.57
C VAL A 322 -7.21 4.07 -6.66
N ALA A 323 -8.18 4.91 -7.03
CA ALA A 323 -7.92 6.02 -7.95
C ALA A 323 -6.89 7.02 -7.41
N ALA A 324 -6.91 7.31 -6.10
CA ALA A 324 -5.92 8.17 -5.46
C ALA A 324 -4.52 7.55 -5.46
N ALA A 325 -4.38 6.24 -5.23
CA ALA A 325 -3.09 5.55 -5.31
C ALA A 325 -2.46 5.63 -6.72
N PHE A 326 -3.27 5.49 -7.78
CA PHE A 326 -2.84 5.70 -9.16
C PHE A 326 -2.34 7.14 -9.36
N ASP A 327 -3.14 8.12 -8.94
CA ASP A 327 -2.82 9.54 -9.13
C ASP A 327 -1.54 9.96 -8.39
N LEU A 328 -1.33 9.45 -7.18
CA LEU A 328 -0.09 9.64 -6.41
C LEU A 328 1.12 9.05 -7.13
N SER A 329 0.97 7.84 -7.68
CA SER A 329 2.05 7.11 -8.35
C SER A 329 2.49 7.77 -9.65
N PHE A 330 1.53 8.28 -10.43
CA PHE A 330 1.78 8.73 -11.80
C PHE A 330 1.75 10.26 -12.00
N ARG A 331 1.42 11.04 -10.97
CA ARG A 331 1.27 12.51 -11.00
C ARG A 331 2.30 13.18 -11.92
N PRO A 332 1.88 14.04 -12.86
CA PRO A 332 2.84 14.80 -13.65
C PRO A 332 3.63 15.72 -12.70
N PRO A 333 4.93 15.97 -12.96
CA PRO A 333 5.63 17.05 -12.27
C PRO A 333 4.87 18.36 -12.47
N PRO A 334 4.82 19.27 -11.47
CA PRO A 334 4.23 20.58 -11.65
C PRO A 334 4.81 21.26 -12.89
N LYS A 335 3.95 21.92 -13.68
CA LYS A 335 4.33 22.78 -14.83
C LYS A 335 5.03 24.07 -14.37
N GLN A 336 6.00 23.95 -13.46
CA GLN A 336 7.03 24.96 -13.24
C GLN A 336 7.66 25.27 -14.60
N ARG A 337 7.95 26.55 -14.85
CA ARG A 337 8.46 27.02 -16.14
C ARG A 337 9.63 26.15 -16.61
N LEU A 338 9.43 25.42 -17.71
CA LEU A 338 10.51 25.10 -18.63
C LEU A 338 10.99 26.42 -19.22
N VAL A 339 11.84 27.12 -18.47
CA VAL A 339 12.58 28.28 -18.97
C VAL A 339 13.42 27.75 -20.13
N ARG A 340 13.17 28.28 -21.33
CA ARG A 340 13.73 27.75 -22.58
C ARG A 340 15.26 27.75 -22.56
N VAL A 341 15.87 26.61 -22.22
CA VAL A 341 17.27 26.28 -22.59
C VAL A 341 17.29 25.84 -24.07
N ALA A 342 16.67 26.66 -24.93
CA ALA A 342 16.50 26.41 -26.37
C ALA A 342 17.35 27.36 -27.22
N ASN A 343 18.15 28.22 -26.58
CA ASN A 343 19.00 29.23 -27.22
C ASN A 343 20.50 28.89 -27.16
N THR A 344 20.86 27.65 -26.81
CA THR A 344 22.25 27.18 -26.69
C THR A 344 22.54 25.91 -27.49
N LEU A 345 21.74 25.62 -28.52
CA LEU A 345 22.23 24.84 -29.65
C LEU A 345 23.13 25.77 -30.49
N PRO A 346 24.42 25.43 -30.71
CA PRO A 346 25.27 26.25 -31.58
C PRO A 346 24.71 26.25 -32.99
N SER A 347 24.55 27.44 -33.58
CA SER A 347 24.10 27.57 -34.97
C SER A 347 25.06 26.83 -35.90
N SER A 348 24.50 25.97 -36.76
CA SER A 348 25.27 25.16 -37.71
C SER A 348 26.31 26.01 -38.44
N PRO A 349 27.57 25.54 -38.60
CA PRO A 349 28.56 26.27 -39.38
C PRO A 349 28.02 26.45 -40.80
N LYS A 350 27.96 27.70 -41.27
CA LYS A 350 27.62 27.98 -42.65
C LYS A 350 28.71 27.37 -43.54
N THR A 351 28.34 26.46 -44.43
CA THR A 351 29.20 26.08 -45.55
C THR A 351 29.51 27.32 -46.40
N PRO A 352 30.74 27.42 -46.95
CA PRO A 352 31.15 28.53 -47.81
C PRO A 352 30.46 28.50 -49.18
#